data_AF-A0A0F9TYY4-F1
#
_entry.id   AF-A0A0F9TYY4-F1
#
_cell.length_a   1.000
_cell.length_b   1.000
_cell.length_c   1.000
_cell.angle_alpha   90.00
_cell.angle_beta   90.00
_cell.angle_gamma   90.00
#
_symmetry.space_group_name_H-M   'P 1'
#
loop_
_entity.id
_entity.type
_entity.pdbx_description
1 polymer ?
#
loop_
_entity_poly.entity_id
_entity_poly.type
_entity_poly.pdbx_seq_one_letter_code
_entity_poly.pdbx_strand_id
1 'polypeptide(L)' 'MKAEAIVDDHDYLTCNNGACEQCSAAQKQQCVTAACDGLTASVRDRRDNGGTHQTVRARALDLIRVVVADLEIE' A
#
# COMPACT_ATOMS: atom_id res chain seq x y z
N MET A 1 35.74 -21.66 -6.53
CA MET A 1 34.42 -21.35 -7.09
C MET A 1 33.70 -20.54 -6.03
N LYS A 2 33.63 -19.21 -6.19
CA LYS A 2 32.95 -18.33 -5.24
C LYS A 2 31.46 -18.40 -5.59
N ALA A 3 30.62 -18.75 -4.62
CA ALA A 3 29.18 -18.67 -4.77
C ALA A 3 28.84 -17.19 -4.99
N GLU A 4 28.45 -16.86 -6.21
CA GLU A 4 27.84 -15.56 -6.52
C GLU A 4 26.51 -15.54 -5.77
N ALA A 5 26.37 -14.57 -4.86
CA ALA A 5 25.09 -14.31 -4.23
C ALA A 5 24.10 -14.02 -5.37
N ILE A 6 23.10 -14.87 -5.51
CA ILE A 6 21.89 -14.56 -6.25
C ILE A 6 21.31 -13.35 -5.52
N VAL A 7 21.57 -12.15 -6.06
CA VAL A 7 20.82 -10.95 -5.66
C VAL A 7 19.43 -11.23 -6.17
N ASP A 8 18.60 -11.71 -5.26
CA ASP A 8 17.18 -11.88 -5.48
C ASP A 8 16.62 -10.47 -5.70
N ASP A 9 16.39 -10.12 -6.97
CA ASP A 9 15.64 -8.95 -7.43
C ASP A 9 14.19 -9.09 -6.93
N HIS A 10 14.00 -9.10 -5.62
CA HIS A 10 12.70 -8.90 -5.00
C HIS A 10 12.26 -7.50 -5.41
N ASP A 11 11.40 -7.46 -6.43
CA ASP A 11 10.71 -6.30 -6.96
C ASP A 11 10.56 -5.21 -5.90
N TYR A 12 11.28 -4.11 -6.09
CA TYR A 12 11.36 -3.01 -5.13
C TYR A 12 10.13 -2.12 -5.27
N LEU A 13 9.43 -1.85 -4.15
CA LEU A 13 8.12 -1.20 -4.21
C LEU A 13 8.03 0.10 -3.47
N THR A 14 7.28 1.02 -4.07
CA THR A 14 7.16 2.40 -3.62
C THR A 14 5.69 2.76 -3.41
N CYS A 15 5.40 3.37 -2.27
CA CYS A 15 4.10 3.98 -2.01
C CYS A 15 4.06 5.32 -2.74
N ASN A 16 3.22 5.45 -3.77
CA ASN A 16 3.06 6.70 -4.49
C ASN A 16 1.60 7.15 -4.41
N ASN A 17 1.37 8.39 -3.93
CA ASN A 17 0.03 8.96 -3.79
C ASN A 17 -0.99 8.07 -3.06
N GLY A 18 -0.61 7.38 -1.99
CA GLY A 18 -1.51 6.57 -1.16
C GLY A 18 -2.07 5.31 -1.84
N ALA A 19 -1.53 4.94 -3.01
CA ALA A 19 -1.68 3.60 -3.58
C ALA A 19 -0.42 2.83 -3.21
N CYS A 20 -0.60 1.71 -2.51
CA CYS A 20 0.46 0.83 -2.10
C CYS A 20 0.28 -0.46 -2.90
N GLU A 21 1.07 -0.64 -3.96
CA GLU A 21 0.89 -1.81 -4.80
C GLU A 21 1.57 -3.04 -4.22
N GLN A 22 2.71 -2.91 -3.52
CA GLN A 22 3.32 -4.01 -2.77
C GLN A 22 4.33 -3.42 -1.73
N CYS A 23 4.69 -4.16 -0.68
CA CYS A 23 5.43 -3.64 0.48
C CYS A 23 6.45 -4.64 1.01
N SER A 24 7.69 -4.21 1.25
CA SER A 24 8.70 -5.08 1.87
C SER A 24 8.33 -5.38 3.33
N ALA A 25 8.78 -6.53 3.87
CA ALA A 25 8.55 -6.88 5.27
C ALA A 25 9.04 -5.80 6.25
N ALA A 26 10.14 -5.12 5.94
CA ALA A 26 10.69 -4.03 6.74
C ALA A 26 9.85 -2.73 6.67
N GLN A 27 9.04 -2.55 5.63
CA GLN A 27 8.23 -1.36 5.37
C GLN A 27 6.72 -1.62 5.51
N LYS A 28 6.35 -2.85 5.89
CA LYS A 28 4.98 -3.33 6.08
C LYS A 28 4.12 -2.35 6.88
N GLN A 29 4.61 -1.93 8.04
CA GLN A 29 3.89 -0.98 8.88
C GLN A 29 3.74 0.41 8.25
N GLN A 30 4.75 0.89 7.51
CA GLN A 30 4.70 2.19 6.82
C GLN A 30 3.66 2.17 5.69
N CYS A 31 3.57 1.05 4.98
CA CYS A 31 2.57 0.86 3.93
C CYS A 31 1.13 0.83 4.44
N VAL A 32 0.90 0.10 5.54
CA VAL A 32 -0.43 0.07 6.18
C VAL A 32 -0.83 1.47 6.61
N THR A 33 0.08 2.22 7.23
CA THR A 33 -0.16 3.62 7.59
C THR A 33 -0.48 4.48 6.37
N ALA A 34 0.32 4.41 5.30
CA ALA A 34 0.09 5.20 4.09
C ALA A 34 -1.25 4.89 3.41
N ALA A 35 -1.66 3.62 3.37
CA ALA A 35 -2.95 3.21 2.83
C ALA A 35 -4.13 3.70 3.71
N CYS A 36 -3.98 3.65 5.04
CA CYS A 36 -4.96 4.19 5.98
C CYS A 36 -5.12 5.71 5.82
N ASP A 37 -4.01 6.42 5.67
CA ASP A 37 -3.99 7.87 5.45
C ASP A 37 -4.65 8.24 4.11
N GLY A 38 -4.36 7.50 3.04
CA GLY A 38 -4.98 7.67 1.73
C GLY A 38 -6.50 7.47 1.75
N LEU A 39 -6.99 6.44 2.43
CA LEU A 39 -8.42 6.23 2.63
C LEU A 39 -9.04 7.38 3.44
N THR A 40 -8.42 7.76 4.55
CA THR A 40 -8.90 8.85 5.41
C THR A 40 -9.00 10.17 4.64
N ALA A 41 -7.98 10.50 3.84
CA ALA A 41 -7.97 11.68 2.99
C ALA A 41 -9.12 11.64 1.97
N SER A 42 -9.36 10.49 1.32
CA SER A 42 -10.46 10.36 0.35
C SER A 42 -11.86 10.51 0.99
N VAL A 43 -12.03 10.03 2.23
CA VAL A 43 -13.29 10.19 2.98
C VAL A 43 -13.51 11.65 3.38
N ARG A 44 -12.47 12.34 3.83
CA ARG A 44 -12.54 13.79 4.12
C ARG A 44 -12.84 14.59 2.87
N ASP A 45 -12.16 14.33 1.76
CA ASP A 45 -12.42 14.99 0.48
C ASP A 45 -13.86 14.76 0.00
N ARG A 46 -14.39 13.54 0.14
CA ARG A 46 -15.80 13.24 -0.15
C ARG A 46 -16.77 14.06 0.69
N ARG A 47 -16.45 14.26 1.97
CA ARG A 47 -17.28 15.00 2.93
C ARG A 47 -17.24 16.50 2.68
N ASP A 48 -16.05 17.04 2.48
CA ASP A 48 -15.79 18.47 2.57
C ASP A 48 -15.77 19.13 1.18
N ASN A 49 -15.34 18.40 0.14
CA ASN A 49 -15.14 18.94 -1.21
C ASN A 49 -16.01 18.28 -2.29
N GLY A 50 -16.85 17.31 -1.92
CA GLY A 50 -17.71 16.59 -2.87
C GLY A 50 -16.96 15.62 -3.78
N GLY A 51 -15.83 15.06 -3.32
CA GLY A 51 -15.11 13.97 -4.00
C GLY A 51 -16.01 12.77 -4.34
N THR A 52 -15.51 11.77 -5.08
CA THR A 52 -16.37 10.68 -5.56
C THR A 52 -16.37 9.45 -4.64
N HIS A 53 -17.51 8.74 -4.59
CA HIS A 53 -17.58 7.41 -3.95
C HIS A 53 -16.62 6.40 -4.59
N GLN A 54 -16.32 6.56 -5.88
CA GLN A 54 -15.41 5.70 -6.61
C GLN A 54 -13.97 5.85 -6.10
N THR A 55 -13.53 7.08 -5.78
CA THR A 55 -12.23 7.33 -5.18
C THR A 55 -12.11 6.68 -3.81
N VAL A 56 -13.11 6.86 -2.95
CA VAL A 56 -13.14 6.22 -1.61
C VAL A 56 -13.11 4.69 -1.74
N ARG A 57 -13.89 4.13 -2.67
CA ARG A 57 -13.91 2.69 -2.94
C ARG A 57 -12.55 2.16 -3.39
N ALA A 58 -11.87 2.87 -4.29
CA ALA A 58 -10.54 2.48 -4.75
C ALA A 58 -9.54 2.46 -3.58
N ARG A 59 -9.53 3.51 -2.74
CA ARG A 59 -8.64 3.57 -1.57
C ARG A 59 -8.94 2.51 -0.52
N ALA A 60 -10.21 2.15 -0.32
CA ALA A 60 -10.58 1.08 0.60
C ALA A 60 -10.08 -0.28 0.10
N LEU A 61 -10.17 -0.55 -1.21
CA LEU A 61 -9.64 -1.77 -1.82
C LEU A 61 -8.11 -1.83 -1.74
N ASP A 62 -7.42 -0.71 -1.91
CA ASP A 62 -5.97 -0.64 -1.74
C ASP A 62 -5.54 -0.99 -0.31
N LEU A 63 -6.24 -0.44 0.71
CA LEU A 63 -5.98 -0.81 2.10
C LEU A 63 -6.19 -2.30 2.35
N ILE A 64 -7.27 -2.89 1.83
CA ILE A 64 -7.52 -4.33 1.97
C ILE A 64 -6.39 -5.15 1.35
N ARG A 65 -5.92 -4.78 0.16
CA ARG A 65 -4.80 -5.48 -0.51
C ARG A 65 -3.53 -5.44 0.33
N VAL A 66 -3.18 -4.29 0.90
CA VAL A 66 -2.00 -4.15 1.76
C VAL A 66 -2.13 -5.03 3.00
N VAL A 67 -3.29 -5.01 3.67
CA VAL A 67 -3.53 -5.81 4.88
C VAL A 67 -3.57 -7.32 4.57
N VAL A 68 -4.02 -7.72 3.38
CA VAL A 68 -3.97 -9.14 2.98
C VAL A 68 -2.53 -9.57 2.68
N ALA A 69 -1.79 -8.78 1.90
CA ALA A 69 -0.38 -9.04 1.63
C ALA A 69 0.45 -9.11 2.91
N ASP A 70 0.08 -8.32 3.93
CA ASP A 70 0.65 -8.35 5.28
C ASP A 70 0.57 -9.75 5.91
N LEU A 71 -0.58 -10.43 5.76
CA LEU A 71 -0.86 -11.75 6.33
C LEU A 71 -0.21 -12.89 5.55
N GLU A 72 0.08 -12.71 4.26
CA GLU A 72 0.71 -13.74 3.41
C GLU A 72 2.24 -13.79 3.54
N ILE A 73 2.84 -12.76 4.14
CA ILE A 73 4.30 -12.65 4.35
C ILE A 73 4.76 -13.38 5.64
N GLU A 74 3.82 -13.80 6.51
CA GLU A 74 4.10 -14.61 7.72
C GLU A 74 4.23 -16.12 7.42
#